data_AF-A0A950I7V9-F1
#
_entry.id   AF-A0A950I7V9-F1
#
_cell.length_a   1.000
_cell.length_b   1.000
_cell.length_c   1.000
_cell.angle_alpha   90.00
_cell.angle_beta   90.00
_cell.angle_gamma   90.00
#
_symmetry.space_group_name_H-M   'P 1'
#
loop_
_entity.id
_entity.type
_entity.pdbx_description
1 polymer ?
#
loop_
_entity_poly.entity_id
_entity_poly.type
_entity_poly.pdbx_seq_one_letter_code
_entity_poly.pdbx_strand_id
1 'polypeptide(L)'
;MKPDLRRVLLTQRQALTPEQRSAHDAALGERLLRWSEQQSLSCLGVYWPIRGEPDLRDAYAELARRGLHLALPVMTGRDAPLAFAAWAPGDALEEGAMKVPIPKAPQRFVTPDALLIPCVGFNQARLRLGYGGGFYDRTLANEPRPKA
;
A
#
# COMPACT_ATOMS: atom_id res chain seq x y z
N MET A 1 -20.13 -2.68 -15.64
CA MET A 1 -18.96 -3.62 -15.65
C MET A 1 -17.87 -3.12 -14.69
N LYS A 2 -16.80 -3.90 -14.43
CA LYS A 2 -15.68 -3.47 -13.54
C LYS A 2 -15.08 -2.08 -13.87
N PRO A 3 -14.91 -1.68 -15.16
CA PRO A 3 -14.42 -0.34 -15.51
C PRO A 3 -15.35 0.79 -15.04
N ASP A 4 -16.67 0.62 -15.17
CA ASP A 4 -17.65 1.63 -14.74
C ASP A 4 -17.62 1.83 -13.24
N LEU A 5 -17.56 0.73 -12.48
CA LEU A 5 -17.47 0.79 -11.02
C LEU A 5 -16.18 1.49 -10.57
N ARG A 6 -15.05 1.22 -11.25
CA ARG A 6 -13.79 1.91 -10.97
C ARG A 6 -13.93 3.42 -11.16
N ARG A 7 -14.54 3.85 -12.27
CA ARG A 7 -14.76 5.27 -12.56
C ARG A 7 -15.62 5.93 -11.49
N VAL A 8 -16.76 5.31 -11.14
CA VAL A 8 -17.67 5.83 -10.11
C VAL A 8 -16.96 6.03 -8.77
N LEU A 9 -16.24 5.01 -8.29
CA LEU A 9 -15.55 5.07 -6.99
C LEU A 9 -14.41 6.08 -6.97
N LEU A 10 -13.66 6.21 -8.08
CA LEU A 10 -12.62 7.24 -8.19
C LEU A 10 -13.21 8.65 -8.21
N THR A 11 -14.35 8.87 -8.88
CA THR A 11 -15.07 10.14 -8.82
C THR A 11 -15.54 10.46 -7.41
N GLN A 12 -16.13 9.49 -6.70
CA GLN A 12 -16.55 9.68 -5.30
C GLN A 12 -15.36 10.02 -4.40
N ARG A 13 -14.25 9.30 -4.54
CA ARG A 13 -13.00 9.61 -3.82
C ARG A 13 -12.52 11.01 -4.13
N GLN A 14 -12.53 11.44 -5.39
CA GLN A 14 -12.10 12.78 -5.79
C GLN A 14 -12.99 13.89 -5.23
N ALA A 15 -14.26 13.59 -4.96
CA ALA A 15 -15.21 14.53 -4.37
C ALA A 15 -15.03 14.74 -2.86
N LEU A 16 -14.19 13.95 -2.18
CA LEU A 16 -13.90 14.16 -0.75
C LEU A 16 -13.14 15.47 -0.52
N THR A 17 -13.61 16.26 0.44
CA THR A 17 -12.94 17.50 0.85
C THR A 17 -11.61 17.19 1.55
N PRO A 18 -10.68 18.15 1.62
CA PRO A 18 -9.43 17.98 2.37
C PRO A 18 -9.65 17.57 3.82
N GLU A 19 -10.67 18.10 4.48
CA GLU A 19 -11.01 17.80 5.88
C GLU A 19 -11.51 16.36 6.02
N GLN A 20 -12.37 15.91 5.11
CA GLN A 20 -12.85 14.53 5.09
C GLN A 20 -11.70 13.54 4.85
N ARG A 21 -10.78 13.86 3.93
CA ARG A 21 -9.59 13.05 3.67
C ARG A 21 -8.72 12.95 4.91
N SER A 22 -8.37 14.09 5.52
CA SER A 22 -7.55 14.13 6.72
C SER A 22 -8.18 13.30 7.86
N ALA A 23 -9.49 13.45 8.09
CA ALA A 23 -10.20 12.67 9.09
C ALA A 23 -10.20 11.16 8.80
N HIS A 24 -10.38 10.76 7.54
CA HIS A 24 -10.34 9.35 7.12
C HIS A 24 -8.93 8.76 7.22
N ASP A 25 -7.91 9.52 6.82
CA ASP A 25 -6.51 9.11 6.84
C ASP A 25 -6.04 8.91 8.29
N ALA A 26 -6.37 9.83 9.19
CA ALA A 26 -6.11 9.69 10.63
C ALA A 26 -6.79 8.45 11.21
N ALA A 27 -8.09 8.25 10.93
CA ALA A 27 -8.84 7.11 11.43
C ALA A 27 -8.32 5.76 10.89
N LEU A 28 -7.88 5.72 9.63
CA LEU A 28 -7.25 4.55 9.03
C LEU A 28 -5.86 4.29 9.61
N GLY A 29 -5.07 5.34 9.83
CA GLY A 29 -3.76 5.27 10.48
C GLY A 29 -3.85 4.69 11.89
N GLU A 30 -4.78 5.18 12.72
CA GLU A 30 -5.02 4.63 14.06
C GLU A 30 -5.44 3.16 14.05
N ARG A 31 -6.25 2.76 13.05
CA ARG A 31 -6.65 1.36 12.89
C ARG A 31 -5.47 0.49 12.48
N LEU A 32 -4.61 0.97 11.59
CA LEU A 32 -3.39 0.29 11.17
C LEU A 32 -2.43 0.09 12.35
N LEU A 33 -2.23 1.13 13.16
CA LEU A 33 -1.37 1.06 14.36
C LEU A 33 -1.91 0.01 15.35
N ARG A 34 -3.19 0.08 15.70
CA ARG A 34 -3.82 -0.91 16.60
C ARG A 34 -3.78 -2.33 16.05
N TRP A 35 -4.02 -2.50 14.75
CA TRP A 35 -3.90 -3.81 14.12
C TRP A 35 -2.46 -4.33 14.23
N SER A 36 -1.45 -3.50 13.99
CA SER A 36 -0.04 -3.91 14.06
C SER A 36 0.38 -4.38 15.46
N GLU A 37 -0.15 -3.79 16.53
CA GLU A 37 0.12 -4.18 17.92
C GLU A 37 -0.36 -5.61 18.23
N GLN A 38 -1.37 -6.09 17.49
CA GLN A 38 -1.94 -7.42 17.64
C GLN A 38 -1.23 -8.47 16.78
N GLN A 39 -0.27 -8.06 15.95
CA GLN A 39 0.46 -8.94 15.05
C GLN A 39 1.92 -9.05 15.44
N SER A 40 2.48 -10.26 15.37
CA SER A 40 3.93 -10.45 15.39
C SER A 40 4.48 -10.34 13.96
N LEU A 41 4.80 -9.11 13.55
CA LEU A 41 5.39 -8.78 12.25
C LEU A 41 6.81 -8.24 12.44
N SER A 42 7.74 -8.71 11.63
CA SER A 42 9.09 -8.15 11.48
C SER A 42 9.14 -7.14 10.34
N CYS A 43 8.33 -7.33 9.30
CA CYS A 43 8.24 -6.44 8.15
C CYS A 43 6.82 -6.31 7.59
N LEU A 44 6.39 -5.07 7.32
CA LEU A 44 5.14 -4.75 6.64
C LEU A 44 5.40 -4.12 5.27
N GLY A 45 4.84 -4.71 4.21
CA GLY A 45 4.82 -4.10 2.89
C GLY A 45 3.74 -3.05 2.84
N VAL A 46 4.12 -1.80 2.63
CA VAL A 46 3.21 -0.63 2.57
C VAL A 46 3.13 -0.10 1.15
N TYR A 47 2.24 0.86 0.88
CA TYR A 47 2.15 1.54 -0.41
C TYR A 47 2.45 3.02 -0.27
N TRP A 48 2.96 3.62 -1.35
CA TRP A 48 3.02 5.07 -1.47
C TRP A 48 1.69 5.60 -2.04
N PRO A 49 0.98 6.53 -1.37
CA PRO A 49 -0.34 6.94 -1.80
C PRO A 49 -0.29 7.67 -3.14
N ILE A 50 -1.14 7.23 -4.07
CA ILE A 50 -1.33 7.87 -5.37
C ILE A 50 -2.81 8.16 -5.63
N ARG A 51 -3.09 9.13 -6.51
CA ARG A 51 -4.45 9.36 -7.05
C ARG A 51 -5.53 9.53 -5.97
N GLY A 52 -5.17 10.18 -4.87
CA GLY A 52 -6.06 10.46 -3.74
C GLY A 52 -6.39 9.25 -2.86
N GLU A 53 -5.57 8.19 -2.92
CA GLU A 53 -5.55 7.13 -1.90
C GLU A 53 -5.33 7.69 -0.51
N PRO A 54 -5.74 6.94 0.54
CA PRO A 54 -5.46 7.34 1.91
C PRO A 54 -3.97 7.55 2.14
N ASP A 55 -3.60 8.70 2.69
CA ASP A 55 -2.22 9.01 3.06
C ASP A 55 -1.94 8.52 4.48
N LEU A 56 -1.22 7.40 4.58
CA LEU A 56 -0.93 6.74 5.85
C LEU A 56 0.52 6.93 6.29
N ARG A 57 1.25 7.90 5.68
CA ARG A 57 2.68 8.08 5.92
C ARG A 57 3.02 8.47 7.37
N ASP A 58 2.14 9.17 8.07
CA ASP A 58 2.31 9.45 9.50
C ASP A 58 2.22 8.16 10.34
N ALA A 59 1.29 7.26 10.00
CA ALA A 59 1.22 5.95 10.63
C ALA A 59 2.46 5.10 10.30
N TYR A 60 3.00 5.21 9.08
CA TYR A 60 4.25 4.53 8.71
C TYR A 60 5.44 5.03 9.55
N ALA A 61 5.54 6.34 9.80
CA ALA A 61 6.54 6.92 10.69
C ALA A 61 6.45 6.33 12.10
N GLU A 62 5.24 6.24 12.65
CA GLU A 62 5.02 5.66 13.98
C GLU A 62 5.31 4.15 14.02
N LEU A 63 4.93 3.39 12.99
CA LEU A 63 5.28 1.96 12.88
C LEU A 63 6.80 1.73 12.85
N ALA A 64 7.51 2.52 12.05
CA ALA A 64 8.97 2.45 11.97
C ALA A 64 9.62 2.82 13.32
N ARG A 65 9.10 3.84 14.01
CA ARG A 65 9.55 4.23 15.35
C ARG A 65 9.37 3.11 16.38
N ARG A 66 8.35 2.26 16.22
CA ARG A 66 8.11 1.06 17.05
C ARG A 66 8.98 -0.14 16.66
N GLY A 67 9.86 0.01 15.68
CA GLY A 67 10.78 -1.03 15.23
C GLY A 67 10.24 -1.96 14.15
N LEU A 68 9.07 -1.67 13.57
CA LEU A 68 8.55 -2.44 12.44
C LEU A 68 9.25 -2.01 11.14
N HIS A 69 9.91 -2.94 10.46
CA HIS A 69 10.52 -2.64 9.16
C HIS A 69 9.44 -2.45 8.09
N LEU A 70 9.64 -1.47 7.21
CA LEU A 70 8.72 -1.20 6.11
C LEU A 70 9.37 -1.54 4.77
N ALA A 71 8.54 -1.85 3.78
CA ALA A 71 8.98 -2.06 2.42
C ALA A 71 7.99 -1.48 1.41
N LEU A 72 8.51 -0.84 0.36
CA LEU A 72 7.72 -0.28 -0.73
C LEU A 72 7.71 -1.23 -1.94
N PRO A 73 6.59 -1.36 -2.66
CA PRO A 73 6.48 -2.20 -3.83
C PRO A 73 7.26 -1.59 -5.01
N VAL A 74 8.01 -2.43 -5.70
CA VAL A 74 8.76 -2.11 -6.91
C VAL A 74 8.29 -3.02 -8.03
N MET A 75 7.92 -2.41 -9.16
CA MET A 75 7.58 -3.14 -10.37
C MET A 75 8.86 -3.58 -11.08
N THR A 76 9.07 -4.89 -11.20
CA THR A 76 10.23 -5.48 -11.90
C THR A 76 9.94 -5.84 -13.35
N GLY A 77 8.66 -5.85 -13.73
CA GLY A 77 8.20 -6.13 -15.09
C GLY A 77 6.68 -5.94 -15.21
N ARG A 78 6.16 -5.86 -16.43
CA ARG A 78 4.73 -5.59 -16.67
C ARG A 78 3.82 -6.71 -16.14
N ASP A 79 4.24 -7.95 -16.32
CA ASP A 79 3.49 -9.16 -15.96
C ASP A 79 4.13 -9.92 -14.79
N ALA A 80 5.07 -9.29 -14.09
CA ALA A 80 5.73 -9.83 -12.91
C ALA A 80 4.92 -9.55 -11.62
N PRO A 81 5.12 -10.34 -10.54
CA PRO A 81 4.75 -9.93 -9.19
C PRO A 81 5.58 -8.72 -8.75
N LEU A 82 5.05 -7.96 -7.78
CA LEU A 82 5.81 -6.90 -7.11
C LEU A 82 6.96 -7.51 -6.31
N ALA A 83 8.14 -6.91 -6.44
CA ALA A 83 9.20 -7.03 -5.45
C ALA A 83 8.99 -5.96 -4.37
N PHE A 84 9.57 -6.14 -3.18
CA PHE A 84 9.46 -5.17 -2.09
C PHE A 84 10.85 -4.71 -1.67
N ALA A 85 11.14 -3.42 -1.84
CA ALA A 85 12.39 -2.82 -1.42
C ALA A 85 12.26 -2.29 0.00
N ALA A 86 13.23 -2.60 0.86
CA ALA A 86 13.29 -2.06 2.21
C ALA A 86 13.30 -0.52 2.16
N TRP A 87 12.54 0.09 3.07
CA TRP A 87 12.35 1.53 3.11
C TRP A 87 12.10 2.02 4.54
N ALA A 88 12.67 3.15 4.89
CA ALA A 88 12.38 3.88 6.11
C ALA A 88 11.85 5.31 5.79
N PRO A 89 10.94 5.84 6.60
CA PRO A 89 10.54 7.24 6.52
C PRO A 89 11.75 8.18 6.57
N GLY A 90 11.87 9.03 5.54
CA GLY A 90 13.02 9.92 5.35
C GLY A 90 14.01 9.44 4.29
N ASP A 91 13.97 8.18 3.87
CA ASP A 91 14.80 7.67 2.78
C ASP A 91 14.52 8.41 1.46
N ALA A 92 15.58 8.62 0.69
CA ALA A 92 15.46 9.21 -0.64
C ALA A 92 14.64 8.32 -1.57
N LEU A 93 13.74 8.95 -2.32
CA LEU A 93 12.89 8.30 -3.32
C LEU A 93 13.24 8.78 -4.73
N GLU A 94 12.96 7.94 -5.71
CA GLU A 94 13.00 8.28 -7.13
C GLU A 94 11.69 7.88 -7.83
N GLU A 95 11.42 8.46 -9.00
CA GLU A 95 10.22 8.12 -9.77
C GLU A 95 10.35 6.72 -10.36
N GLY A 96 9.53 5.79 -9.89
CA GLY A 96 9.45 4.43 -10.41
C GLY A 96 8.45 4.28 -11.55
N ALA A 97 8.17 3.03 -11.90
CA ALA A 97 7.16 2.72 -12.92
C ALA A 97 5.78 3.33 -12.55
N MET A 98 5.02 3.74 -13.56
CA MET A 98 3.70 4.36 -13.38
C MET A 98 3.72 5.64 -12.52
N LYS A 99 4.89 6.29 -12.37
CA LYS A 99 5.12 7.47 -11.51
C LYS A 99 4.89 7.22 -10.02
N VAL A 100 5.02 5.97 -9.59
CA VAL A 100 4.96 5.59 -8.18
C VAL A 100 6.35 5.76 -7.58
N PRO A 101 6.54 6.56 -6.52
CA PRO A 101 7.84 6.68 -5.86
C PRO A 101 8.33 5.35 -5.31
N ILE A 102 9.62 5.08 -5.51
CA ILE A 102 10.34 3.90 -4.98
C ILE A 102 11.61 4.34 -4.25
N PRO A 103 12.16 3.54 -3.33
CA PRO A 103 13.45 3.82 -2.71
C PRO A 103 14.52 4.01 -3.78
N LYS A 104 15.29 5.10 -3.69
CA LYS A 104 16.34 5.42 -4.66
C LYS A 104 17.45 4.38 -4.58
N ALA A 105 17.79 3.77 -5.72
CA ALA A 105 18.83 2.72 -5.79
C ALA A 105 18.65 1.63 -4.70
N PRO A 106 17.54 0.87 -4.74
CA PRO A 106 17.19 -0.05 -3.66
C PRO A 106 18.24 -1.14 -3.52
N GLN A 107 18.93 -1.18 -2.38
CA GLN A 107 20.01 -2.15 -2.14
C GLN A 107 19.53 -3.48 -1.58
N ARG A 108 18.33 -3.50 -0.98
CA ARG A 108 17.78 -4.67 -0.28
C ARG A 108 16.32 -4.89 -0.63
N PHE A 109 16.06 -6.02 -1.28
CA PHE A 109 14.70 -6.55 -1.43
C PHE A 109 14.39 -7.52 -0.28
N VAL A 110 13.16 -7.46 0.22
CA VAL A 110 12.68 -8.25 1.35
C VAL A 110 11.34 -8.90 1.03
N THR A 111 10.99 -9.93 1.79
CA THR A 111 9.66 -10.54 1.74
C THR A 111 8.89 -10.08 2.98
N PRO A 112 7.87 -9.22 2.85
CA PRO A 112 7.10 -8.77 3.99
C PRO A 112 6.24 -9.87 4.60
N ASP A 113 6.07 -9.84 5.93
CA ASP A 113 5.21 -10.78 6.64
C ASP A 113 3.72 -10.55 6.34
N ALA A 114 3.36 -9.29 6.06
CA ALA A 114 2.02 -8.85 5.71
C ALA A 114 2.08 -7.71 4.70
N LEU A 115 0.98 -7.48 3.98
CA LEU A 115 0.87 -6.39 3.01
C LEU A 115 -0.32 -5.49 3.33
N LEU A 116 -0.07 -4.19 3.43
CA LEU A 116 -1.09 -3.15 3.35
C LEU A 116 -1.32 -2.81 1.87
N ILE A 117 -2.46 -3.26 1.34
CA ILE A 117 -2.74 -3.20 -0.10
C ILE A 117 -3.74 -2.09 -0.41
N PRO A 118 -3.40 -1.11 -1.28
CA PRO A 118 -4.33 -0.06 -1.69
C PRO A 118 -5.43 -0.64 -2.61
N CYS A 119 -6.58 0.02 -2.62
CA CYS A 119 -7.68 -0.37 -3.49
C CYS A 119 -8.49 0.84 -3.98
N VAL A 120 -9.19 0.66 -5.10
CA VAL A 120 -10.23 1.60 -5.54
C VAL A 120 -11.53 1.36 -4.76
N GLY A 121 -11.82 0.10 -4.46
CA GLY A 121 -12.90 -0.28 -3.56
C GLY A 121 -12.79 -1.73 -3.15
N PHE A 122 -13.61 -2.12 -2.19
CA PHE A 122 -13.78 -3.48 -1.74
C PHE A 122 -15.22 -3.68 -1.26
N ASN A 123 -15.62 -4.93 -1.03
CA ASN A 123 -16.93 -5.26 -0.48
C ASN A 123 -16.83 -6.15 0.77
N GLN A 124 -17.98 -6.45 1.37
CA GLN A 124 -18.07 -7.32 2.56
C GLN A 124 -17.58 -8.75 2.30
N ALA A 125 -17.62 -9.22 1.05
CA ALA A 125 -17.06 -10.51 0.64
C ALA A 125 -15.52 -10.47 0.45
N ARG A 126 -14.86 -9.37 0.85
CA ARG A 126 -13.40 -9.15 0.72
C ARG A 126 -12.90 -9.16 -0.73
N LEU A 127 -13.76 -8.91 -1.70
CA LEU A 127 -13.35 -8.74 -3.09
C LEU A 127 -12.75 -7.36 -3.28
N ARG A 128 -11.49 -7.31 -3.73
CA ARG A 128 -10.75 -6.06 -4.02
C ARG A 128 -10.95 -5.62 -5.46
N LEU A 129 -11.22 -4.35 -5.68
CA LEU A 129 -11.11 -3.68 -6.97
C LEU A 129 -9.85 -2.82 -7.00
N GLY A 130 -8.84 -3.23 -7.76
CA GLY A 130 -7.64 -2.42 -8.03
C GLY A 130 -7.75 -1.56 -9.30
N TYR A 131 -6.65 -0.88 -9.67
CA TYR A 131 -6.58 -0.04 -10.87
C TYR A 131 -6.54 -0.82 -12.20
N GLY A 132 -6.37 -2.14 -12.17
CA GLY A 132 -6.43 -3.01 -13.34
C GLY A 132 -5.10 -3.60 -13.80
N GLY A 133 -3.97 -3.23 -13.16
CA GLY A 133 -2.65 -3.78 -13.51
C GLY A 133 -2.39 -5.21 -13.03
N GLY A 134 -3.19 -5.73 -12.09
CA GLY A 134 -3.05 -7.12 -11.59
C GLY A 134 -1.82 -7.41 -10.72
N PHE A 135 -1.00 -6.40 -10.40
CA PHE A 135 0.28 -6.58 -9.69
C PHE A 135 0.12 -7.28 -8.33
N TYR A 136 -0.75 -6.78 -7.45
CA TYR A 136 -0.99 -7.40 -6.15
C TYR A 136 -1.65 -8.78 -6.26
N ASP A 137 -2.48 -9.02 -7.29
CA ASP A 137 -3.12 -10.33 -7.47
C ASP A 137 -2.07 -11.37 -7.87
N ARG A 138 -1.12 -10.99 -8.73
CA ARG A 138 0.06 -11.82 -9.04
C ARG A 138 0.97 -12.00 -7.83
N THR A 139 1.23 -10.96 -7.05
CA THR A 139 2.04 -11.07 -5.83
C THR A 139 1.42 -12.06 -4.83
N LEU A 140 0.10 -11.97 -4.58
CA LEU A 140 -0.60 -12.84 -3.63
C LEU A 140 -0.82 -14.28 -4.12
N ALA A 141 -0.64 -14.53 -5.41
CA ALA A 141 -0.72 -15.87 -5.99
C ALA A 141 0.59 -16.68 -5.86
N ASN A 142 1.69 -16.04 -5.41
CA ASN A 142 2.98 -16.69 -5.20
C ASN A 142 3.21 -17.05 -3.73
N GLU A 143 4.10 -18.02 -3.50
CA GLU A 143 4.56 -18.43 -2.16
C GLU A 143 5.93 -17.81 -1.80
N PRO A 144 6.21 -17.52 -0.51
CA PRO A 144 5.28 -17.62 0.61
C PRO A 144 4.23 -16.50 0.57
N ARG A 145 2.97 -16.85 0.80
CA ARG A 145 1.89 -15.86 0.83
C ARG A 145 1.96 -14.99 2.09
N PRO A 146 1.97 -13.65 1.98
CA PRO A 146 1.92 -12.76 3.13
C PRO A 146 0.63 -12.95 3.95
N LYS A 147 0.71 -12.72 5.27
CA LYS A 147 -0.43 -12.77 6.19
C LYS A 147 -1.55 -11.82 5.73
N ALA A 148 -2.78 -12.27 5.91
CA ALA A 148 -4.02 -11.56 5.58
C ALA A 148 -4.65 -10.93 6.81
#